data_AF-A0A966IL51-F1
#
_entry.id   AF-A0A966IL51-F1
#
_cell.length_a   1.000
_cell.length_b   1.000
_cell.length_c   1.000
_cell.angle_alpha   90.00
_cell.angle_beta   90.00
_cell.angle_gamma   90.00
#
_symmetry.space_group_name_H-M   'P 1'
#
loop_
_entity.id
_entity.type
_entity.pdbx_description
1 polymer ?
#
loop_
_entity_poly.entity_id
_entity_poly.type
_entity_poly.pdbx_seq_one_letter_code
_entity_poly.pdbx_strand_id
1 'polypeptide(L)'
;PTEFSARIARNTQLILQEETGVTNVVDPLAGSYYVEKLTSDLADAAWKLIKEVDDLGGMTKAVASGMPKLRIEETAAKRQAEIDKGEQVIVGTNKYRLSQEEEIEILDVDNLAVREAQIVRLQKIRKNRDEKACLVALEEITNRAENGGNLLEAAVEAARCRATVGEISVAMEKIFGRHSAEVKTLAGVYGAAYEGDEDFVTIQKSVEKFAKEEGRRPRMLVVKMGQDGHDRGAKVIATAFADIGFDVDVGPLFQTPEEAAQDAIDNDVHIIGISSQAAGHKTLAPKLIEILKEKEADDILVICGGVIPQQDYEFLKDAGVKAIFGPGTNIPNAAQEIMDLIRATRKT
;
A
#
# COMPACT_ATOMS: atom_id res chain seq x y z
N PRO A 1 -10.31 5.92 14.07
CA PRO A 1 -10.25 7.21 14.79
C PRO A 1 -10.69 6.98 16.24
N THR A 2 -10.10 7.68 17.20
CA THR A 2 -10.61 7.75 18.59
C THR A 2 -11.89 8.59 18.66
N GLU A 3 -12.66 8.48 19.73
CA GLU A 3 -13.84 9.34 19.93
C GLU A 3 -13.48 10.83 19.90
N PHE A 4 -12.33 11.18 20.49
CA PHE A 4 -11.81 12.55 20.50
C PHE A 4 -11.52 13.08 19.09
N SER A 5 -10.72 12.35 18.30
CA SER A 5 -10.38 12.76 16.92
C SER A 5 -11.60 12.75 15.99
N ALA A 6 -12.52 11.78 16.15
CA ALA A 6 -13.76 11.72 15.39
C ALA A 6 -14.69 12.92 15.71
N ARG A 7 -14.75 13.34 16.97
CA ARG A 7 -15.48 14.54 17.38
C ARG A 7 -14.94 15.79 16.71
N ILE A 8 -13.62 15.97 16.67
CA ILE A 8 -12.99 17.10 15.97
C ILE A 8 -13.38 17.08 14.49
N ALA A 9 -13.18 15.95 13.80
CA ALA A 9 -13.48 15.83 12.37
C ALA A 9 -14.95 16.14 12.03
N ARG A 10 -15.89 15.64 12.85
CA ARG A 10 -17.32 15.97 12.69
C ARG A 10 -17.58 17.46 12.95
N ASN A 11 -17.03 17.99 14.04
CA ASN A 11 -17.26 19.37 14.44
C ASN A 11 -16.67 20.36 13.43
N THR A 12 -15.60 20.02 12.69
CA THR A 12 -15.13 20.83 11.57
C THR A 12 -16.26 21.09 10.55
N GLN A 13 -17.07 20.08 10.21
CA GLN A 13 -18.21 20.28 9.31
C GLN A 13 -19.34 21.09 9.96
N LEU A 14 -19.63 20.86 11.26
CA LEU A 14 -20.65 21.61 11.98
C LEU A 14 -20.33 23.09 12.07
N ILE A 15 -19.07 23.44 12.37
CA ILE A 15 -18.60 24.84 12.41
C ILE A 15 -18.77 25.49 11.03
N LEU A 16 -18.37 24.79 9.95
CA LEU A 16 -18.58 25.28 8.58
C LEU A 16 -20.07 25.57 8.31
N GLN A 17 -20.97 24.68 8.72
CA GLN A 17 -22.41 24.80 8.48
C GLN A 17 -23.09 25.87 9.33
N GLU A 18 -22.76 25.94 10.62
CA GLU A 18 -23.52 26.69 11.62
C GLU A 18 -22.90 28.05 11.98
N GLU A 19 -21.58 28.21 11.83
CA GLU A 19 -20.87 29.41 12.33
C GLU A 19 -20.26 30.27 11.22
N THR A 20 -19.76 29.68 10.13
CA THR A 20 -19.00 30.45 9.12
C THR A 20 -19.88 31.25 8.15
N GLY A 21 -21.15 30.88 8.02
CA GLY A 21 -22.07 31.48 7.04
C GLY A 21 -21.77 31.13 5.57
N VAL A 22 -20.82 30.22 5.29
CA VAL A 22 -20.43 29.83 3.93
C VAL A 22 -21.59 29.23 3.11
N THR A 23 -22.61 28.70 3.80
CA THR A 23 -23.81 28.11 3.21
C THR A 23 -24.87 29.14 2.81
N ASN A 24 -24.72 30.42 3.18
CA ASN A 24 -25.71 31.47 2.94
C ASN A 24 -25.80 31.92 1.48
N VAL A 25 -24.78 31.63 0.67
CA VAL A 25 -24.70 32.04 -0.74
C VAL A 25 -24.33 30.83 -1.59
N VAL A 26 -25.07 30.63 -2.70
CA VAL A 26 -24.76 29.57 -3.67
C VAL A 26 -23.55 30.01 -4.49
N ASP A 27 -22.54 29.14 -4.56
CA ASP A 27 -21.28 29.37 -5.29
C ASP A 27 -20.64 30.74 -4.99
N PRO A 28 -20.17 30.98 -3.75
CA PRO A 28 -19.69 32.31 -3.33
C PRO A 28 -18.43 32.78 -4.07
N LEU A 29 -17.79 31.90 -4.87
CA LEU A 29 -16.60 32.22 -5.66
C LEU A 29 -16.94 32.55 -7.13
N ALA A 30 -18.20 32.42 -7.54
CA ALA A 30 -18.65 32.73 -8.89
C ALA A 30 -18.25 34.16 -9.32
N GLY A 31 -17.64 34.27 -10.49
CA GLY A 31 -17.14 35.54 -11.02
C GLY A 31 -15.76 35.97 -10.50
N SER A 32 -15.14 35.23 -9.59
CA SER A 32 -13.73 35.45 -9.24
C SER A 32 -12.85 35.15 -10.44
N TYR A 33 -12.19 36.18 -11.00
CA TYR A 33 -11.35 36.04 -12.19
C TYR A 33 -10.31 34.91 -12.09
N TYR A 34 -9.73 34.72 -10.91
CA TYR A 34 -8.75 33.67 -10.67
C TYR A 34 -9.40 32.28 -10.66
N VAL A 35 -10.49 32.10 -9.92
CA VAL A 35 -11.17 30.80 -9.78
C VAL A 35 -11.80 30.39 -11.11
N GLU A 36 -12.45 31.32 -11.81
CA GLU A 36 -13.03 31.06 -13.14
C GLU A 36 -11.97 30.63 -14.15
N LYS A 37 -10.80 31.30 -14.16
CA LYS A 37 -9.70 30.91 -15.03
C LYS A 37 -9.18 29.52 -14.70
N LEU A 38 -8.94 29.23 -13.42
CA LEU A 38 -8.50 27.89 -12.99
C LEU A 38 -9.53 26.80 -13.30
N THR A 39 -10.81 27.08 -13.13
CA THR A 39 -11.90 26.15 -13.49
C THR A 39 -11.87 25.84 -14.98
N SER A 40 -11.71 26.85 -15.84
CA SER A 40 -11.60 26.64 -17.29
C SER A 40 -10.35 25.83 -17.65
N ASP A 41 -9.20 26.16 -17.07
CA ASP A 41 -7.94 25.47 -17.37
C ASP A 41 -7.97 24.00 -16.92
N LEU A 42 -8.57 23.72 -15.76
CA LEU A 42 -8.78 22.35 -15.26
C LEU A 42 -9.73 21.57 -16.17
N ALA A 43 -10.84 22.17 -16.59
CA ALA A 43 -11.80 21.55 -17.50
C ALA A 43 -11.15 21.21 -18.84
N ASP A 44 -10.38 22.13 -19.43
CA ASP A 44 -9.68 21.90 -20.69
C ASP A 44 -8.62 20.80 -20.57
N ALA A 45 -7.87 20.76 -19.46
CA ALA A 45 -6.88 19.72 -19.21
C ALA A 45 -7.54 18.34 -19.00
N ALA A 46 -8.60 18.27 -18.20
CA ALA A 46 -9.35 17.04 -17.97
C ALA A 46 -10.00 16.52 -19.27
N TRP A 47 -10.54 17.41 -20.09
CA TRP A 47 -11.18 17.05 -21.36
C TRP A 47 -10.21 16.45 -22.36
N LYS A 48 -8.95 16.91 -22.38
CA LYS A 48 -7.89 16.28 -23.19
C LYS A 48 -7.63 14.83 -22.76
N LEU A 49 -7.59 14.56 -21.46
CA LEU A 49 -7.40 13.20 -20.94
C LEU A 49 -8.61 12.31 -21.23
N ILE A 50 -9.83 12.85 -21.14
CA ILE A 50 -11.05 12.12 -21.50
C ILE A 50 -11.00 11.68 -22.97
N LYS A 51 -10.65 12.60 -23.89
CA LYS A 51 -10.50 12.27 -25.32
C LYS A 51 -9.44 11.21 -25.57
N GLU A 52 -8.28 11.31 -24.90
CA GLU A 52 -7.23 10.29 -25.01
C GLU A 52 -7.76 8.90 -24.59
N VAL A 53 -8.54 8.83 -23.50
CA VAL A 53 -9.15 7.59 -23.04
C VAL A 53 -10.21 7.07 -24.03
N ASP A 54 -11.02 7.95 -24.62
CA ASP A 54 -12.01 7.59 -25.62
C ASP A 54 -11.35 7.04 -26.90
N ASP A 55 -10.25 7.66 -27.35
CA ASP A 55 -9.46 7.22 -28.51
C ASP A 55 -8.82 5.83 -28.28
N LEU A 56 -8.49 5.49 -27.02
CA LEU A 56 -8.06 4.15 -26.61
C LEU A 56 -9.21 3.13 -26.54
N GLY A 57 -10.45 3.55 -26.77
CA GLY A 57 -11.65 2.73 -26.74
C GLY A 57 -12.26 2.60 -25.33
N GLY A 58 -12.09 3.63 -24.50
CA GLY A 58 -12.73 3.76 -23.20
C GLY A 58 -11.88 3.29 -22.01
N MET A 59 -12.34 3.65 -20.80
CA MET A 59 -11.56 3.47 -19.57
C MET A 59 -11.24 2.01 -19.24
N THR A 60 -12.11 1.06 -19.61
CA THR A 60 -11.84 -0.38 -19.39
C THR A 60 -10.58 -0.83 -20.14
N LYS A 61 -10.41 -0.41 -21.41
CA LYS A 61 -9.21 -0.71 -22.20
C LYS A 61 -8.00 0.05 -21.67
N ALA A 62 -8.18 1.32 -21.29
CA ALA A 62 -7.11 2.13 -20.70
C ALA A 62 -6.57 1.50 -19.41
N VAL A 63 -7.43 1.07 -18.49
CA VAL A 63 -7.04 0.38 -17.24
C VAL A 63 -6.33 -0.94 -17.56
N ALA A 64 -6.86 -1.75 -18.48
CA ALA A 64 -6.23 -3.00 -18.88
C ALA A 64 -4.83 -2.80 -19.49
N SER A 65 -4.58 -1.68 -20.18
CA SER A 65 -3.24 -1.33 -20.69
C SER A 65 -2.23 -0.97 -19.58
N GLY A 66 -2.72 -0.56 -18.42
CA GLY A 66 -1.93 -0.05 -17.29
C GLY A 66 -1.61 1.45 -17.36
N MET A 67 -1.99 2.16 -18.44
CA MET A 67 -1.68 3.58 -18.64
C MET A 67 -2.11 4.49 -17.46
N PRO A 68 -3.36 4.41 -16.93
CA PRO A 68 -3.77 5.29 -15.84
C PRO A 68 -2.95 5.07 -14.56
N LYS A 69 -2.67 3.81 -14.22
CA LYS A 69 -1.88 3.46 -13.03
C LYS A 69 -0.46 4.01 -13.14
N LEU A 70 0.21 3.81 -14.27
CA LEU A 70 1.57 4.31 -14.50
C LEU A 70 1.67 5.83 -14.38
N ARG A 71 0.71 6.60 -14.93
CA ARG A 71 0.72 8.07 -14.82
C ARG A 71 0.50 8.56 -13.38
N ILE A 72 -0.33 7.85 -12.61
CA ILE A 72 -0.54 8.15 -11.19
C ILE A 72 0.74 7.85 -10.39
N GLU A 73 1.38 6.72 -10.66
CA GLU A 73 2.66 6.34 -10.02
C GLU A 73 3.78 7.33 -10.36
N GLU A 74 3.86 7.82 -11.61
CA GLU A 74 4.82 8.84 -12.03
C GLU A 74 4.61 10.14 -11.25
N THR A 75 3.36 10.57 -11.12
CA THR A 75 3.00 11.76 -10.32
C THR A 75 3.36 11.57 -8.85
N ALA A 76 3.15 10.36 -8.30
CA ALA A 76 3.51 10.05 -6.93
C ALA A 76 5.03 10.08 -6.69
N ALA A 77 5.84 9.58 -7.64
CA ALA A 77 7.29 9.60 -7.56
C ALA A 77 7.85 11.03 -7.65
N LYS A 78 7.37 11.85 -8.59
CA LYS A 78 7.75 13.28 -8.69
C LYS A 78 7.43 14.03 -7.41
N ARG A 79 6.21 13.85 -6.91
CA ARG A 79 5.77 14.50 -5.66
C ARG A 79 6.61 14.05 -4.46
N GLN A 80 6.98 12.77 -4.39
CA GLN A 80 7.85 12.31 -3.31
C GLN A 80 9.22 12.98 -3.38
N ALA A 81 9.81 13.10 -4.57
CA ALA A 81 11.08 13.81 -4.73
C ALA A 81 10.97 15.30 -4.32
N GLU A 82 9.90 16.00 -4.71
CA GLU A 82 9.66 17.39 -4.28
C GLU A 82 9.58 17.52 -2.75
N ILE A 83 8.93 16.56 -2.07
CA ILE A 83 8.83 16.52 -0.61
C ILE A 83 10.19 16.24 0.02
N ASP A 84 10.92 15.25 -0.50
CA ASP A 84 12.20 14.80 0.05
C ASP A 84 13.31 15.84 -0.16
N LYS A 85 13.24 16.64 -1.23
CA LYS A 85 14.09 17.82 -1.48
C LYS A 85 13.67 19.06 -0.69
N GLY A 86 12.50 19.05 -0.07
CA GLY A 86 11.96 20.20 0.65
C GLY A 86 11.40 21.32 -0.25
N GLU A 87 11.26 21.07 -1.55
CA GLU A 87 10.59 21.99 -2.50
C GLU A 87 9.09 22.08 -2.18
N GLN A 88 8.46 20.92 -1.93
CA GLN A 88 7.11 20.86 -1.37
C GLN A 88 7.19 20.80 0.16
N VAL A 89 6.85 21.90 0.82
CA VAL A 89 6.88 21.98 2.29
C VAL A 89 5.68 21.25 2.91
N ILE A 90 5.96 20.35 3.86
CA ILE A 90 5.00 19.74 4.77
C ILE A 90 5.42 20.09 6.20
N VAL A 91 4.65 20.98 6.83
CA VAL A 91 4.90 21.47 8.19
C VAL A 91 4.83 20.31 9.18
N GLY A 92 5.84 20.21 10.05
CA GLY A 92 5.99 19.11 11.00
C GLY A 92 6.68 17.87 10.42
N THR A 93 6.79 17.75 9.09
CA THR A 93 7.40 16.56 8.44
C THR A 93 8.74 16.84 7.79
N ASN A 94 8.89 17.82 6.90
CA ASN A 94 10.19 18.16 6.29
C ASN A 94 10.69 19.55 6.68
N LYS A 95 9.81 20.37 7.28
CA LYS A 95 10.14 21.70 7.79
C LYS A 95 9.41 21.95 9.10
N TYR A 96 10.03 22.70 10.00
CA TYR A 96 9.47 23.01 11.33
C TYR A 96 9.15 21.74 12.14
N ARG A 97 10.06 20.77 12.13
CA ARG A 97 9.93 19.52 12.89
C ARG A 97 10.01 19.80 14.39
N LEU A 98 9.19 19.11 15.17
CA LEU A 98 9.33 19.09 16.61
C LEU A 98 10.56 18.27 17.00
N SER A 99 11.21 18.64 18.11
CA SER A 99 12.31 17.84 18.66
C SER A 99 11.81 16.55 19.30
N GLN A 100 10.57 16.56 19.77
CA GLN A 100 9.88 15.43 20.38
C GLN A 100 8.41 15.50 19.97
N GLU A 101 7.90 14.38 19.45
CA GLU A 101 6.48 14.23 19.14
C GLU A 101 5.71 13.91 20.41
N GLU A 102 4.48 14.45 20.52
CA GLU A 102 3.58 14.10 21.62
C GLU A 102 3.00 12.70 21.39
N GLU A 103 2.84 11.94 22.48
CA GLU A 103 2.14 10.67 22.43
C GLU A 103 0.65 10.92 22.17
N ILE A 104 0.14 10.35 21.07
CA ILE A 104 -1.26 10.43 20.71
C ILE A 104 -1.90 9.08 21.02
N GLU A 105 -3.04 9.12 21.71
CA GLU A 105 -3.87 7.93 21.89
C GLU A 105 -4.35 7.43 20.53
N ILE A 106 -3.93 6.21 20.18
CA ILE A 106 -4.35 5.53 18.96
C ILE A 106 -5.40 4.47 19.28
N LEU A 107 -6.32 4.27 18.34
CA LEU A 107 -7.25 3.16 18.43
C LEU A 107 -6.51 1.87 18.07
N ASP A 108 -6.21 1.05 19.06
CA ASP A 108 -5.72 -0.31 18.87
C ASP A 108 -6.89 -1.29 18.73
N VAL A 109 -6.78 -2.22 17.79
CA VAL A 109 -7.80 -3.24 17.52
C VAL A 109 -7.18 -4.60 17.81
N ASP A 110 -7.72 -5.28 18.83
CA ASP A 110 -7.35 -6.65 19.12
C ASP A 110 -7.90 -7.60 18.04
N ASN A 111 -7.08 -7.79 17.01
CA ASN A 111 -7.39 -8.65 15.88
C ASN A 111 -7.56 -10.13 16.28
N LEU A 112 -6.91 -10.58 17.36
CA LEU A 112 -7.05 -11.96 17.84
C LEU A 112 -8.44 -12.18 18.42
N ALA A 113 -8.88 -11.31 19.34
CA ALA A 113 -10.21 -11.39 19.93
C ALA A 113 -11.31 -11.25 18.86
N VAL A 114 -11.15 -10.34 17.90
CA VAL A 114 -12.11 -10.18 16.79
C VAL A 114 -12.16 -11.46 15.94
N ARG A 115 -11.01 -12.02 15.56
CA ARG A 115 -10.93 -13.24 14.75
C ARG A 115 -11.62 -14.40 15.44
N GLU A 116 -11.33 -14.64 16.71
CA GLU A 116 -11.93 -15.71 17.50
C GLU A 116 -13.45 -15.57 17.60
N ALA A 117 -13.94 -14.36 17.89
CA ALA A 117 -15.36 -14.08 17.92
C ALA A 117 -16.05 -14.33 16.56
N GLN A 118 -15.40 -13.99 15.44
CA GLN A 118 -15.93 -14.26 14.10
C GLN A 118 -15.95 -15.76 13.77
N ILE A 119 -14.91 -16.52 14.15
CA ILE A 119 -14.88 -17.99 13.97
C ILE A 119 -16.05 -18.64 14.70
N VAL A 120 -16.30 -18.26 15.96
CA VAL A 120 -17.44 -18.78 16.74
C VAL A 120 -18.78 -18.46 16.07
N ARG A 121 -18.95 -17.23 15.55
CA ARG A 121 -20.17 -16.84 14.82
C ARG A 121 -20.35 -17.66 13.54
N LEU A 122 -19.29 -17.86 12.77
CA LEU A 122 -19.31 -18.66 11.54
C LEU A 122 -19.68 -20.12 11.83
N GLN A 123 -19.08 -20.72 12.86
CA GLN A 123 -19.40 -22.07 13.29
C GLN A 123 -20.88 -22.19 13.71
N LYS A 124 -21.39 -21.21 14.46
CA LYS A 124 -22.80 -21.16 14.86
C LYS A 124 -23.73 -21.02 13.66
N ILE A 125 -23.41 -20.17 12.69
CA ILE A 125 -24.23 -19.99 11.48
C ILE A 125 -24.26 -21.29 10.67
N ARG A 126 -23.10 -21.89 10.38
CA ARG A 126 -23.01 -23.14 9.62
C ARG A 126 -23.72 -24.30 10.31
N LYS A 127 -23.67 -24.38 11.65
CA LYS A 127 -24.36 -25.43 12.41
C LYS A 127 -25.90 -25.33 12.35
N ASN A 128 -26.45 -24.11 12.24
CA ASN A 128 -27.89 -23.88 12.40
C ASN A 128 -28.62 -23.54 11.09
N ARG A 129 -27.90 -23.36 9.96
CA ARG A 129 -28.52 -23.08 8.67
C ARG A 129 -29.10 -24.35 8.04
N ASP A 130 -30.05 -24.17 7.13
CA ASP A 130 -30.43 -25.23 6.21
C ASP A 130 -29.32 -25.39 5.16
N GLU A 131 -28.46 -26.39 5.37
CA GLU A 131 -27.31 -26.62 4.50
C GLU A 131 -27.73 -26.93 3.06
N LYS A 132 -28.82 -27.68 2.86
CA LYS A 132 -29.29 -28.05 1.53
C LYS A 132 -29.78 -26.82 0.78
N ALA A 133 -30.60 -25.99 1.43
CA ALA A 133 -31.07 -24.74 0.82
C ALA A 133 -29.91 -23.79 0.49
N CYS A 134 -28.91 -23.70 1.39
CA CYS A 134 -27.72 -22.89 1.16
C CYS A 134 -26.92 -23.36 -0.06
N LEU A 135 -26.67 -24.67 -0.19
CA LEU A 135 -25.93 -25.22 -1.33
C LEU A 135 -26.66 -25.00 -2.65
N VAL A 136 -27.97 -25.20 -2.69
CA VAL A 136 -28.80 -24.93 -3.89
C VAL A 136 -28.70 -23.45 -4.29
N ALA A 137 -28.75 -22.52 -3.33
CA ALA A 137 -28.63 -21.10 -3.63
C ALA A 137 -27.22 -20.72 -4.14
N LEU A 138 -26.16 -21.37 -3.64
CA LEU A 138 -24.78 -21.16 -4.12
C LEU A 138 -24.56 -21.75 -5.52
N GLU A 139 -25.19 -22.89 -5.83
CA GLU A 139 -25.19 -23.45 -7.18
C GLU A 139 -25.89 -22.53 -8.17
N GLU A 140 -27.00 -21.91 -7.79
CA GLU A 140 -27.68 -20.93 -8.64
C GLU A 140 -26.84 -19.68 -8.92
N ILE A 141 -26.01 -19.22 -7.97
CA ILE A 141 -25.02 -18.16 -8.23
C ILE A 141 -24.03 -18.62 -9.31
N THR A 142 -23.52 -19.84 -9.19
CA THR A 142 -22.57 -20.41 -10.17
C THR A 142 -23.23 -20.51 -11.55
N ASN A 143 -24.47 -20.99 -11.61
CA ASN A 143 -25.27 -21.09 -12.83
C ASN A 143 -25.47 -19.72 -13.50
N ARG A 144 -25.83 -18.68 -12.74
CA ARG A 144 -25.99 -17.31 -13.29
C ARG A 144 -24.67 -16.67 -13.69
N ALA A 145 -23.57 -17.02 -13.02
CA ALA A 145 -22.24 -16.56 -13.42
C ALA A 145 -21.85 -17.13 -14.80
N GLU A 146 -22.22 -18.37 -15.10
CA GLU A 146 -21.94 -19.03 -16.38
C GLU A 146 -22.93 -18.63 -17.48
N ASN A 147 -24.24 -18.72 -17.19
CA ASN A 147 -25.30 -18.64 -18.20
C ASN A 147 -25.97 -17.26 -18.28
N GLY A 148 -25.55 -16.32 -17.43
CA GLY A 148 -26.15 -15.00 -17.31
C GLY A 148 -27.39 -14.97 -16.41
N GLY A 149 -27.80 -13.76 -16.02
CA GLY A 149 -28.87 -13.51 -15.07
C GLY A 149 -28.48 -12.46 -14.02
N ASN A 150 -29.38 -12.14 -13.10
CA ASN A 150 -29.09 -11.16 -12.05
C ASN A 150 -28.32 -11.82 -10.90
N LEU A 151 -27.02 -11.54 -10.79
CA LEU A 151 -26.16 -12.07 -9.72
C LEU A 151 -26.52 -11.52 -8.33
N LEU A 152 -26.96 -10.26 -8.25
CA LEU A 152 -27.37 -9.64 -6.98
C LEU A 152 -28.60 -10.34 -6.39
N GLU A 153 -29.58 -10.65 -7.23
CA GLU A 153 -30.77 -11.39 -6.82
C GLU A 153 -30.39 -12.77 -6.26
N ALA A 154 -29.54 -13.54 -6.96
CA ALA A 154 -29.08 -14.83 -6.46
C ALA A 154 -28.24 -14.71 -5.17
N ALA A 155 -27.44 -13.66 -5.03
CA ALA A 155 -26.69 -13.39 -3.81
C ALA A 155 -27.61 -13.04 -2.62
N VAL A 156 -28.71 -12.31 -2.86
CA VAL A 156 -29.73 -12.03 -1.84
C VAL A 156 -30.40 -13.33 -1.36
N GLU A 157 -30.72 -14.24 -2.28
CA GLU A 157 -31.26 -15.56 -1.93
C GLU A 157 -30.26 -16.39 -1.12
N ALA A 158 -29.00 -16.47 -1.56
CA ALA A 158 -27.96 -17.20 -0.83
C ALA A 158 -27.71 -16.61 0.57
N ALA A 159 -27.68 -15.28 0.71
CA ALA A 159 -27.56 -14.62 2.00
C ALA A 159 -28.76 -14.88 2.92
N ARG A 160 -29.98 -15.00 2.36
CA ARG A 160 -31.17 -15.41 3.11
C ARG A 160 -31.03 -16.84 3.64
N CYS A 161 -30.44 -17.73 2.84
CA CYS A 161 -30.06 -19.09 3.23
C CYS A 161 -28.80 -19.18 4.11
N ARG A 162 -28.27 -18.04 4.58
CA ARG A 162 -27.09 -17.94 5.45
C ARG A 162 -25.81 -18.47 4.81
N ALA A 163 -25.68 -18.32 3.49
CA ALA A 163 -24.39 -18.34 2.84
C ALA A 163 -23.54 -17.17 3.37
N THR A 164 -22.25 -17.43 3.53
CA THR A 164 -21.26 -16.43 3.93
C THR A 164 -20.78 -15.64 2.73
N VAL A 165 -20.20 -14.46 2.97
CA VAL A 165 -19.57 -13.65 1.92
C VAL A 165 -18.54 -14.49 1.15
N GLY A 166 -17.71 -15.27 1.85
CA GLY A 166 -16.71 -16.15 1.23
C GLY A 166 -17.33 -17.23 0.33
N GLU A 167 -18.40 -17.89 0.75
CA GLU A 167 -19.07 -18.91 -0.07
C GLU A 167 -19.70 -18.31 -1.33
N ILE A 168 -20.34 -17.14 -1.21
CA ILE A 168 -20.91 -16.40 -2.34
C ILE A 168 -19.81 -16.00 -3.34
N SER A 169 -18.70 -15.44 -2.85
CA SER A 169 -17.56 -15.08 -3.70
C SER A 169 -16.95 -16.29 -4.39
N VAL A 170 -16.77 -17.41 -3.67
CA VAL A 170 -16.23 -18.65 -4.24
C VAL A 170 -17.15 -19.25 -5.29
N ALA A 171 -18.48 -19.15 -5.13
CA ALA A 171 -19.42 -19.59 -6.14
C ALA A 171 -19.26 -18.83 -7.48
N MET A 172 -19.02 -17.51 -7.43
CA MET A 172 -18.70 -16.72 -8.61
C MET A 172 -17.30 -17.01 -9.15
N GLU A 173 -16.32 -17.20 -8.26
CA GLU A 173 -14.92 -17.47 -8.58
C GLU A 173 -14.76 -18.74 -9.44
N LYS A 174 -15.62 -19.75 -9.28
CA LYS A 174 -15.61 -20.96 -10.12
C LYS A 174 -15.71 -20.67 -11.62
N ILE A 175 -16.40 -19.59 -12.00
CA ILE A 175 -16.59 -19.21 -13.39
C ILE A 175 -15.67 -18.05 -13.80
N PHE A 176 -15.53 -17.04 -12.94
CA PHE A 176 -14.78 -15.82 -13.28
C PHE A 176 -13.28 -15.90 -12.97
N GLY A 177 -12.86 -16.83 -12.12
CA GLY A 177 -11.50 -16.88 -11.58
C GLY A 177 -11.17 -15.69 -10.67
N ARG A 178 -9.86 -15.48 -10.43
CA ARG A 178 -9.32 -14.33 -9.71
C ARG A 178 -8.44 -13.49 -10.62
N HIS A 179 -8.60 -12.18 -10.56
CA HIS A 179 -7.69 -11.27 -11.25
C HIS A 179 -6.30 -11.31 -10.61
N SER A 180 -5.27 -11.42 -11.45
CA SER A 180 -3.88 -11.20 -11.07
C SER A 180 -3.34 -10.02 -11.88
N ALA A 181 -2.71 -9.06 -11.19
CA ALA A 181 -2.19 -7.86 -11.80
C ALA A 181 -0.73 -8.07 -12.21
N GLU A 182 -0.39 -7.68 -13.44
CA GLU A 182 1.02 -7.57 -13.84
C GLU A 182 1.68 -6.39 -13.15
N VAL A 183 2.77 -6.66 -12.44
CA VAL A 183 3.58 -5.64 -11.78
C VAL A 183 4.45 -4.96 -12.84
N LYS A 184 4.02 -3.79 -13.31
CA LYS A 184 4.90 -2.86 -14.03
C LYS A 184 5.58 -1.95 -13.01
N THR A 185 6.86 -1.66 -13.22
CA THR A 185 7.65 -0.72 -12.41
C THR A 185 8.09 0.44 -13.29
N LEU A 186 8.05 1.64 -12.71
CA LEU A 186 8.65 2.83 -13.31
C LEU A 186 10.14 2.87 -12.96
N ALA A 187 10.92 3.49 -13.84
CA ALA A 187 12.33 3.78 -13.62
C ALA A 187 12.65 5.18 -14.15
N GLY A 188 13.59 5.86 -13.52
CA GLY A 188 14.15 7.15 -13.92
C GLY A 188 13.31 8.37 -13.53
N VAL A 189 12.15 8.20 -12.89
CA VAL A 189 11.28 9.33 -12.53
C VAL A 189 11.76 10.03 -11.28
N TYR A 190 12.13 9.26 -10.25
CA TYR A 190 12.60 9.83 -8.98
C TYR A 190 14.02 10.39 -9.13
N GLY A 191 14.92 9.62 -9.73
CA GLY A 191 16.31 10.02 -9.96
C GLY A 191 16.46 11.27 -10.82
N ALA A 192 15.60 11.48 -11.82
CA ALA A 192 15.63 12.69 -12.64
C ALA A 192 15.42 13.98 -11.82
N ALA A 193 14.66 13.93 -10.72
CA ALA A 193 14.46 15.08 -9.85
C ALA A 193 15.71 15.44 -9.01
N TYR A 194 16.67 14.51 -8.91
CA TYR A 194 17.93 14.63 -8.16
C TYR A 194 19.14 14.81 -9.08
N GLU A 195 18.95 15.12 -10.37
CA GLU A 195 20.05 15.37 -11.29
C GLU A 195 20.92 16.54 -10.79
N GLY A 196 22.21 16.26 -10.56
CA GLY A 196 23.17 17.22 -10.02
C GLY A 196 23.22 17.36 -8.50
N ASP A 197 22.44 16.57 -7.75
CA ASP A 197 22.45 16.55 -6.29
C ASP A 197 23.65 15.77 -5.74
N GLU A 198 24.52 16.43 -4.95
CA GLU A 198 25.77 15.85 -4.45
C GLU A 198 25.56 14.69 -3.46
N ASP A 199 24.53 14.78 -2.63
CA ASP A 199 24.21 13.75 -1.63
C ASP A 199 23.67 12.50 -2.33
N PHE A 200 22.78 12.68 -3.31
CA PHE A 200 22.26 11.58 -4.12
C PHE A 200 23.38 10.86 -4.89
N VAL A 201 24.28 11.61 -5.53
CA VAL A 201 25.46 11.05 -6.22
C VAL A 201 26.38 10.29 -5.25
N THR A 202 26.50 10.76 -4.01
CA THR A 202 27.31 10.08 -2.99
C THR A 202 26.71 8.72 -2.61
N ILE A 203 25.38 8.62 -2.52
CA ILE A 203 24.69 7.34 -2.27
C ILE A 203 24.87 6.39 -3.45
N GLN A 204 24.71 6.87 -4.68
CA GLN A 204 24.93 6.06 -5.89
C GLN A 204 26.37 5.50 -5.92
N LYS A 205 27.38 6.31 -5.61
CA LYS A 205 28.77 5.86 -5.50
C LYS A 205 28.98 4.81 -4.40
N SER A 206 28.25 4.92 -3.28
CA SER A 206 28.27 3.93 -2.21
C SER A 206 27.72 2.57 -2.66
N VAL A 207 26.64 2.59 -3.45
CA VAL A 207 26.05 1.39 -4.07
C VAL A 207 26.97 0.78 -5.13
N GLU A 208 27.58 1.62 -5.98
CA GLU A 208 28.58 1.16 -6.96
C GLU A 208 29.80 0.52 -6.30
N LYS A 209 30.27 1.11 -5.19
CA LYS A 209 31.38 0.55 -4.42
C LYS A 209 31.01 -0.83 -3.88
N PHE A 210 29.82 -0.96 -3.29
CA PHE A 210 29.31 -2.26 -2.86
C PHE A 210 29.26 -3.26 -4.01
N ALA A 211 28.74 -2.86 -5.18
CA ALA A 211 28.65 -3.73 -6.34
C ALA A 211 30.02 -4.22 -6.83
N LYS A 212 31.06 -3.38 -6.73
CA LYS A 212 32.45 -3.75 -7.06
C LYS A 212 33.07 -4.70 -6.03
N GLU A 213 32.80 -4.49 -4.75
CA GLU A 213 33.33 -5.31 -3.65
C GLU A 213 32.67 -6.70 -3.61
N GLU A 214 31.39 -6.78 -3.97
CA GLU A 214 30.55 -7.97 -3.79
C GLU A 214 30.25 -8.70 -5.10
N GLY A 215 30.63 -8.12 -6.24
CA GLY A 215 30.36 -8.67 -7.57
C GLY A 215 28.89 -8.58 -8.00
N ARG A 216 28.00 -8.02 -7.16
CA ARG A 216 26.58 -7.81 -7.43
C ARG A 216 26.03 -6.59 -6.70
N ARG A 217 24.98 -5.98 -7.24
CA ARG A 217 24.29 -4.84 -6.60
C ARG A 217 23.56 -5.30 -5.33
N PRO A 218 23.31 -4.38 -4.37
CA PRO A 218 22.43 -4.68 -3.26
C PRO A 218 21.02 -4.95 -3.80
N ARG A 219 20.44 -6.07 -3.39
CA ARG A 219 19.17 -6.58 -3.92
C ARG A 219 18.09 -6.52 -2.85
N MET A 220 16.97 -5.88 -3.14
CA MET A 220 15.84 -5.69 -2.23
C MET A 220 14.57 -6.29 -2.81
N LEU A 221 13.83 -7.08 -2.02
CA LEU A 221 12.46 -7.47 -2.33
C LEU A 221 11.48 -6.60 -1.53
N VAL A 222 10.69 -5.79 -2.21
CA VAL A 222 9.60 -5.02 -1.58
C VAL A 222 8.33 -5.86 -1.59
N VAL A 223 7.79 -6.20 -0.42
CA VAL A 223 6.66 -7.13 -0.28
C VAL A 223 5.39 -6.48 0.28
N LYS A 224 4.25 -7.00 -0.17
CA LYS A 224 2.91 -6.69 0.34
C LYS A 224 2.27 -7.98 0.83
N MET A 225 2.34 -8.20 2.15
CA MET A 225 1.80 -9.40 2.77
C MET A 225 0.37 -9.21 3.28
N GLY A 226 -0.43 -10.28 3.22
CA GLY A 226 -1.84 -10.25 3.60
C GLY A 226 -2.68 -9.41 2.65
N GLN A 227 -3.91 -9.05 3.02
CA GLN A 227 -4.87 -8.39 2.11
C GLN A 227 -4.63 -6.88 1.92
N ASP A 228 -3.42 -6.40 2.22
CA ASP A 228 -3.09 -4.97 2.14
C ASP A 228 -2.83 -4.52 0.69
N GLY A 229 -3.78 -3.76 0.13
CA GLY A 229 -3.70 -3.20 -1.22
C GLY A 229 -2.97 -1.87 -1.35
N HIS A 230 -2.43 -1.29 -0.27
CA HIS A 230 -1.73 0.00 -0.35
C HIS A 230 -0.35 -0.17 -1.00
N ASP A 231 -0.20 0.27 -2.25
CA ASP A 231 1.05 0.06 -3.01
C ASP A 231 1.81 1.35 -3.35
N ARG A 232 1.22 2.54 -3.17
CA ARG A 232 1.90 3.82 -3.44
C ARG A 232 3.30 3.89 -2.82
N GLY A 233 3.41 3.64 -1.51
CA GLY A 233 4.68 3.71 -0.80
C GLY A 233 5.68 2.66 -1.31
N ALA A 234 5.22 1.42 -1.46
CA ALA A 234 6.03 0.32 -2.00
C ALA A 234 6.57 0.62 -3.41
N LYS A 235 5.73 1.16 -4.30
CA LYS A 235 6.09 1.51 -5.68
C LYS A 235 7.06 2.68 -5.75
N VAL A 236 6.85 3.72 -4.95
CA VAL A 236 7.76 4.88 -4.88
C VAL A 236 9.12 4.47 -4.32
N ILE A 237 9.16 3.64 -3.28
CA ILE A 237 10.41 3.05 -2.77
C ILE A 237 11.09 2.23 -3.86
N ALA A 238 10.35 1.37 -4.56
CA ALA A 238 10.93 0.52 -5.58
C ALA A 238 11.58 1.31 -6.73
N THR A 239 10.87 2.31 -7.29
CA THR A 239 11.45 3.15 -8.36
C THR A 239 12.62 3.98 -7.85
N ALA A 240 12.56 4.52 -6.63
CA ALA A 240 13.62 5.38 -6.11
C ALA A 240 14.89 4.58 -5.77
N PHE A 241 14.76 3.39 -5.17
CA PHE A 241 15.90 2.52 -4.89
C PHE A 241 16.52 1.97 -6.18
N ALA A 242 15.72 1.66 -7.20
CA ALA A 242 16.22 1.32 -8.53
C ALA A 242 17.02 2.48 -9.15
N ASP A 243 16.52 3.73 -9.03
CA ASP A 243 17.21 4.93 -9.51
C ASP A 243 18.52 5.24 -8.73
N ILE A 244 18.59 4.82 -7.47
CA ILE A 244 19.81 4.87 -6.63
C ILE A 244 20.83 3.79 -7.04
N GLY A 245 20.39 2.70 -7.69
CA GLY A 245 21.23 1.64 -8.22
C GLY A 245 21.11 0.28 -7.52
N PHE A 246 20.09 0.08 -6.69
CA PHE A 246 19.72 -1.25 -6.18
C PHE A 246 19.11 -2.10 -7.28
N ASP A 247 19.25 -3.42 -7.16
CA ASP A 247 18.38 -4.35 -7.88
C ASP A 247 17.13 -4.55 -7.03
N VAL A 248 15.96 -4.11 -7.53
CA VAL A 248 14.72 -4.11 -6.75
C VAL A 248 13.68 -5.00 -7.41
N ASP A 249 13.24 -6.01 -6.66
CA ASP A 249 12.09 -6.83 -6.99
C ASP A 249 10.87 -6.32 -6.22
N VAL A 250 9.71 -6.30 -6.89
CA VAL A 250 8.44 -5.92 -6.26
C VAL A 250 7.54 -7.16 -6.26
N GLY A 251 7.30 -7.68 -5.06
CA GLY A 251 6.41 -8.83 -4.88
C GLY A 251 4.97 -8.51 -5.32
N PRO A 252 4.20 -9.54 -5.74
CA PRO A 252 2.79 -9.36 -6.04
C PRO A 252 2.01 -8.92 -4.80
N LEU A 253 0.81 -8.39 -5.01
CA LEU A 253 -0.12 -8.13 -3.91
C LEU A 253 -0.62 -9.45 -3.32
N PHE A 254 -0.95 -9.41 -2.04
CA PHE A 254 -1.66 -10.48 -1.33
C PHE A 254 -0.85 -11.73 -1.01
N GLN A 255 0.48 -11.62 -0.98
CA GLN A 255 1.34 -12.73 -0.61
C GLN A 255 1.13 -13.17 0.84
N THR A 256 1.26 -14.46 1.07
CA THR A 256 1.49 -14.98 2.42
C THR A 256 2.94 -14.72 2.84
N PRO A 257 3.25 -14.75 4.15
CA PRO A 257 4.64 -14.75 4.62
C PRO A 257 5.48 -15.88 4.02
N GLU A 258 4.88 -17.05 3.79
CA GLU A 258 5.55 -18.20 3.18
C GLU A 258 5.93 -17.94 1.71
N GLU A 259 5.02 -17.36 0.92
CA GLU A 259 5.29 -16.97 -0.47
C GLU A 259 6.35 -15.87 -0.55
N ALA A 260 6.26 -14.86 0.30
CA ALA A 260 7.24 -13.78 0.37
C ALA A 260 8.65 -14.27 0.76
N ALA A 261 8.74 -15.22 1.71
CA ALA A 261 10.00 -15.86 2.07
C ALA A 261 10.58 -16.67 0.91
N GLN A 262 9.73 -17.42 0.21
CA GLN A 262 10.16 -18.23 -0.93
C GLN A 262 10.71 -17.35 -2.06
N ASP A 263 10.00 -16.28 -2.42
CA ASP A 263 10.46 -15.31 -3.42
C ASP A 263 11.78 -14.64 -3.03
N ALA A 264 11.96 -14.32 -1.75
CA ALA A 264 13.20 -13.70 -1.26
C ALA A 264 14.41 -14.64 -1.41
N ILE A 265 14.22 -15.92 -1.08
CA ILE A 265 15.25 -16.96 -1.18
C ILE A 265 15.57 -17.26 -2.65
N ASP A 266 14.54 -17.44 -3.48
CA ASP A 266 14.71 -17.76 -4.91
C ASP A 266 15.43 -16.63 -5.67
N ASN A 267 15.26 -15.39 -5.22
CA ASN A 267 15.93 -14.23 -5.78
C ASN A 267 17.28 -13.89 -5.13
N ASP A 268 17.71 -14.61 -4.08
CA ASP A 268 18.94 -14.33 -3.31
C ASP A 268 19.00 -12.84 -2.93
N VAL A 269 17.95 -12.34 -2.28
CA VAL A 269 17.89 -10.92 -1.89
C VAL A 269 18.68 -10.67 -0.62
N HIS A 270 19.28 -9.48 -0.51
CA HIS A 270 19.99 -9.09 0.72
C HIS A 270 19.01 -8.64 1.80
N ILE A 271 17.86 -8.09 1.38
CA ILE A 271 16.90 -7.47 2.29
C ILE A 271 15.47 -7.56 1.75
N ILE A 272 14.52 -7.84 2.65
CA ILE A 272 13.09 -7.77 2.41
C ILE A 272 12.55 -6.49 3.05
N GLY A 273 11.94 -5.64 2.23
CA GLY A 273 11.20 -4.46 2.66
C GLY A 273 9.71 -4.75 2.78
N ILE A 274 9.21 -4.96 4.01
CA ILE A 274 7.78 -5.12 4.25
C ILE A 274 7.11 -3.74 4.21
N SER A 275 6.22 -3.50 3.25
CA SER A 275 5.39 -2.30 3.23
C SER A 275 4.01 -2.60 3.84
N SER A 276 3.77 -2.15 5.07
CA SER A 276 2.56 -2.44 5.85
C SER A 276 1.77 -1.17 6.19
N GLN A 277 0.52 -1.09 5.74
CA GLN A 277 -0.39 0.01 6.05
C GLN A 277 -1.75 -0.48 6.56
N ALA A 278 -1.97 -1.80 6.64
CA ALA A 278 -3.22 -2.41 7.10
C ALA A 278 -3.12 -3.05 8.50
N ALA A 279 -2.18 -2.60 9.34
CA ALA A 279 -1.99 -3.05 10.74
C ALA A 279 -1.74 -4.57 10.93
N GLY A 280 -1.29 -5.28 9.89
CA GLY A 280 -0.94 -6.70 9.96
C GLY A 280 0.48 -6.99 10.47
N HIS A 281 1.30 -5.96 10.70
CA HIS A 281 2.73 -6.08 10.96
C HIS A 281 3.06 -6.92 12.19
N LYS A 282 2.28 -6.84 13.28
CA LYS A 282 2.53 -7.62 14.51
C LYS A 282 2.34 -9.13 14.34
N THR A 283 1.71 -9.57 13.26
CA THR A 283 1.52 -11.00 12.96
C THR A 283 2.37 -11.43 11.78
N LEU A 284 2.33 -10.67 10.68
CA LEU A 284 2.94 -11.08 9.41
C LEU A 284 4.47 -10.94 9.43
N ALA A 285 5.02 -9.89 10.04
CA ALA A 285 6.48 -9.70 10.08
C ALA A 285 7.19 -10.75 10.96
N PRO A 286 6.74 -11.04 12.20
CA PRO A 286 7.31 -12.14 12.98
C PRO A 286 7.19 -13.49 12.28
N LYS A 287 6.04 -13.75 11.61
CA LYS A 287 5.84 -15.01 10.89
C LYS A 287 6.80 -15.17 9.72
N LEU A 288 7.04 -14.10 8.95
CA LEU A 288 8.03 -14.10 7.87
C LEU A 288 9.42 -14.44 8.40
N ILE A 289 9.84 -13.81 9.50
CA ILE A 289 11.16 -14.03 10.11
C ILE A 289 11.30 -15.47 10.64
N GLU A 290 10.25 -16.02 11.24
CA GLU A 290 10.21 -17.43 11.65
C GLU A 290 10.42 -18.37 10.46
N ILE A 291 9.71 -18.14 9.35
CA ILE A 291 9.82 -18.97 8.14
C ILE A 291 11.22 -18.87 7.51
N LEU A 292 11.82 -17.68 7.48
CA LEU A 292 13.20 -17.51 6.99
C LEU A 292 14.20 -18.32 7.81
N LYS A 293 14.05 -18.32 9.15
CA LYS A 293 14.88 -19.16 10.05
C LYS A 293 14.65 -20.64 9.81
N GLU A 294 13.40 -21.08 9.67
CA GLU A 294 13.06 -22.48 9.37
C GLU A 294 13.65 -22.95 8.03
N LYS A 295 13.85 -22.02 7.08
CA LYS A 295 14.45 -22.28 5.76
C LYS A 295 15.96 -22.02 5.71
N GLU A 296 16.62 -21.78 6.85
CA GLU A 296 18.06 -21.50 6.94
C GLU A 296 18.50 -20.26 6.11
N ALA A 297 17.63 -19.25 6.01
CA ALA A 297 17.83 -18.01 5.27
C ALA A 297 17.70 -16.78 6.19
N ASP A 298 18.15 -16.89 7.44
CA ASP A 298 18.09 -15.84 8.45
C ASP A 298 19.17 -14.75 8.31
N ASP A 299 20.05 -14.90 7.31
CA ASP A 299 20.96 -13.86 6.82
C ASP A 299 20.24 -12.76 6.02
N ILE A 300 19.08 -13.08 5.42
CA ILE A 300 18.25 -12.11 4.71
C ILE A 300 17.65 -11.13 5.72
N LEU A 301 17.98 -9.84 5.57
CA LEU A 301 17.51 -8.81 6.49
C LEU A 301 16.02 -8.52 6.27
N VAL A 302 15.28 -8.26 7.35
CA VAL A 302 13.88 -7.83 7.28
C VAL A 302 13.76 -6.42 7.84
N ILE A 303 13.22 -5.50 7.04
CA ILE A 303 12.85 -4.14 7.47
C ILE A 303 11.35 -3.94 7.28
N CYS A 304 10.78 -3.03 8.04
CA CYS A 304 9.37 -2.66 7.91
C CYS A 304 9.23 -1.19 7.54
N GLY A 305 8.22 -0.86 6.74
CA GLY A 305 7.83 0.52 6.49
C GLY A 305 6.34 0.67 6.33
N GLY A 306 5.85 1.91 6.42
CA GLY A 306 4.42 2.23 6.31
C GLY A 306 3.82 2.77 7.60
N VAL A 307 2.56 2.45 7.86
CA VAL A 307 1.82 2.98 9.02
C VAL A 307 1.99 2.02 10.18
N ILE A 308 3.06 2.21 10.93
CA ILE A 308 3.41 1.40 12.10
C ILE A 308 3.44 2.35 13.32
N PRO A 309 2.59 2.12 14.34
CA PRO A 309 2.64 2.89 15.58
C PRO A 309 3.98 2.76 16.30
N GLN A 310 4.49 3.84 16.90
CA GLN A 310 5.76 3.83 17.61
C GLN A 310 5.81 2.80 18.75
N GLN A 311 4.68 2.59 19.45
CA GLN A 311 4.55 1.59 20.50
C GLN A 311 4.79 0.14 20.03
N ASP A 312 4.67 -0.14 18.73
CA ASP A 312 4.93 -1.47 18.17
C ASP A 312 6.40 -1.65 17.74
N TYR A 313 7.24 -0.61 17.80
CA TYR A 313 8.59 -0.66 17.24
C TYR A 313 9.49 -1.62 18.00
N GLU A 314 9.45 -1.59 19.34
CA GLU A 314 10.24 -2.48 20.19
C GLU A 314 9.85 -3.94 19.94
N PHE A 315 8.54 -4.24 19.94
CA PHE A 315 8.03 -5.57 19.61
C PHE A 315 8.54 -6.10 18.25
N LEU A 316 8.51 -5.27 17.21
CA LEU A 316 8.98 -5.67 15.88
C LEU A 316 10.50 -5.89 15.85
N LYS A 317 11.27 -5.05 16.53
CA LYS A 317 12.72 -5.20 16.64
C LYS A 317 13.10 -6.48 17.37
N ASP A 318 12.42 -6.78 18.48
CA ASP A 318 12.60 -8.02 19.25
C ASP A 318 12.25 -9.26 18.41
N ALA A 319 11.25 -9.16 17.54
CA ALA A 319 10.90 -10.21 16.59
C ALA A 319 11.96 -10.42 15.49
N GLY A 320 12.88 -9.47 15.29
CA GLY A 320 14.00 -9.56 14.35
C GLY A 320 14.01 -8.52 13.23
N VAL A 321 13.08 -7.56 13.22
CA VAL A 321 13.07 -6.45 12.24
C VAL A 321 14.25 -5.53 12.50
N LYS A 322 15.08 -5.28 11.48
CA LYS A 322 16.34 -4.54 11.60
C LYS A 322 16.17 -3.02 11.63
N ALA A 323 15.18 -2.50 10.90
CA ALA A 323 14.84 -1.08 10.86
C ALA A 323 13.36 -0.87 10.52
N ILE A 324 12.82 0.27 10.94
CA ILE A 324 11.42 0.64 10.75
C ILE A 324 11.34 2.06 10.16
N PHE A 325 10.71 2.18 8.99
CA PHE A 325 10.58 3.42 8.22
C PHE A 325 9.12 3.90 8.20
N GLY A 326 8.79 4.82 9.10
CA GLY A 326 7.43 5.38 9.25
C GLY A 326 7.02 6.39 8.17
N PRO A 327 5.83 7.00 8.28
CA PRO A 327 5.41 8.08 7.39
C PRO A 327 6.37 9.28 7.46
N GLY A 328 6.71 9.86 6.31
CA GLY A 328 7.62 11.00 6.23
C GLY A 328 9.11 10.64 6.17
N THR A 329 9.46 9.34 6.10
CA THR A 329 10.82 8.89 5.80
C THR A 329 11.30 9.49 4.48
N ASN A 330 12.47 10.12 4.52
CA ASN A 330 13.20 10.60 3.34
C ASN A 330 13.95 9.44 2.69
N ILE A 331 13.77 9.23 1.39
CA ILE A 331 14.26 8.04 0.70
C ILE A 331 15.80 7.96 0.64
N PRO A 332 16.54 9.02 0.25
CA PRO A 332 18.01 9.03 0.31
C PRO A 332 18.57 8.62 1.68
N ASN A 333 18.00 9.14 2.77
CA ASN A 333 18.43 8.79 4.12
C ASN A 333 18.16 7.31 4.44
N ALA A 334 16.97 6.80 4.08
CA ALA A 334 16.65 5.38 4.26
C ALA A 334 17.58 4.47 3.45
N ALA A 335 17.96 4.88 2.23
CA ALA A 335 18.90 4.12 1.42
C ALA A 335 20.30 4.04 2.04
N GLN A 336 20.78 5.13 2.66
CA GLN A 336 22.04 5.11 3.42
C GLN A 336 21.97 4.15 4.62
N GLU A 337 20.92 4.25 5.43
CA GLU A 337 20.73 3.37 6.60
C GLU A 337 20.65 1.89 6.19
N ILE A 338 19.94 1.58 5.12
CA ILE A 338 19.84 0.21 4.58
C ILE A 338 21.19 -0.29 4.06
N MET A 339 21.96 0.55 3.37
CA MET A 339 23.32 0.18 2.93
C MET A 339 24.23 -0.14 4.12
N ASP A 340 24.12 0.62 5.20
CA ASP A 340 24.90 0.39 6.41
C ASP A 340 24.49 -0.93 7.11
N LEU A 341 23.19 -1.23 7.16
CA LEU A 341 22.69 -2.51 7.69
C LEU A 341 23.21 -3.70 6.87
N ILE A 342 23.12 -3.64 5.55
CA ILE A 342 23.60 -4.72 4.65
C ILE A 342 25.10 -4.95 4.87
N ARG A 343 25.89 -3.88 5.01
CA ARG A 343 27.33 -3.97 5.26
C ARG A 343 27.67 -4.50 6.66
N ALA A 344 26.87 -4.15 7.67
CA ALA A 344 27.10 -4.54 9.06
C ALA A 344 26.92 -6.05 9.27
N THR A 345 25.86 -6.63 8.70
CA THR A 345 25.57 -8.07 8.78
C THR A 345 26.71 -8.94 8.25
N ARG A 346 27.46 -8.43 7.26
CA ARG A 346 28.61 -9.14 6.68
C ARG A 346 29.89 -9.14 7.53
N LYS A 347 29.99 -8.29 8.55
CA LYS A 347 31.18 -8.24 9.43
C LYS A 347 31.12 -9.24 10.59
N THR A 348 29.99 -9.92 10.74
CA THR A 348 29.69 -10.94 11.75
C THR A 348 29.70 -12.32 11.12
#